data_AF-A0A2M8E642-F1
#
_entry.id   AF-A0A2M8E642-F1
#
_cell.length_a   1.000
_cell.length_b   1.000
_cell.length_c   1.000
_cell.angle_alpha   90.00
_cell.angle_beta   90.00
_cell.angle_gamma   90.00
#
_symmetry.space_group_name_H-M   'P 1'
#
loop_
_entity.id
_entity.type
_entity.pdbx_description
1 polymer ?
#
loop_
_entity_poly.entity_id
_entity_poly.type
_entity_poly.pdbx_seq_one_letter_code
_entity_poly.pdbx_strand_id
1 'polypeptide(L)'
;MSHTKADTLGKPLAGWRLRLYTIIFEADTRAGRRFDRALIAIILASVAVVMVDSVHAISLRFHHELMLAEWLFTAVFTVEYLARLACVRKPWRYVFSFYGVIDLLALLPTYLALLVPDVGVLVDVRILRLLRVFRV
;
A
#
# COMPACT_ATOMS: atom_id res chain seq x y z
N MET A 1 2.74 -23.30 22.04
CA MET A 1 3.97 -22.74 21.41
C MET A 1 3.56 -21.56 20.54
N SER A 2 3.57 -20.37 21.11
CA SER A 2 3.18 -19.12 20.45
C SER A 2 4.33 -18.64 19.55
N HIS A 3 4.23 -18.93 18.25
CA HIS A 3 5.10 -18.31 17.25
C HIS A 3 4.73 -16.83 17.12
N THR A 4 5.33 -15.99 17.96
CA THR A 4 5.21 -14.54 17.88
C THR A 4 5.80 -14.05 16.55
N LYS A 5 5.04 -13.26 15.77
CA LYS A 5 5.43 -12.64 14.48
C LYS A 5 6.84 -12.01 14.46
N ALA A 6 7.41 -11.71 15.62
CA ALA A 6 8.77 -11.19 15.82
C ALA A 6 9.88 -12.09 15.27
N ASP A 7 9.67 -13.42 15.21
CA ASP A 7 10.73 -14.39 14.85
C ASP A 7 10.85 -14.61 13.33
N THR A 8 9.79 -14.36 12.57
CA THR A 8 9.77 -14.56 11.10
C THR A 8 10.36 -13.39 10.32
N LEU A 9 10.12 -12.13 10.72
CA LEU A 9 10.61 -10.95 9.98
C LEU A 9 12.00 -10.46 10.44
N GLY A 10 12.44 -10.89 11.63
CA GLY A 10 13.68 -10.45 12.24
C GLY A 10 13.54 -9.04 12.82
N LYS A 11 13.11 -8.94 14.08
CA LYS A 11 13.01 -7.67 14.82
C LYS A 11 14.40 -7.00 14.90
N PRO A 12 14.54 -5.72 14.51
CA PRO A 12 15.76 -4.95 14.74
C PRO A 12 16.09 -4.91 16.24
N LEU A 13 17.34 -5.13 16.64
CA LEU A 13 17.68 -5.22 18.06
C LEU A 13 17.74 -3.84 18.75
N ALA A 14 18.03 -2.75 18.02
CA ALA A 14 18.05 -1.38 18.53
C ALA A 14 17.98 -0.32 17.40
N GLY A 15 17.72 0.95 17.76
CA GLY A 15 17.86 2.11 16.86
C GLY A 15 16.56 2.62 16.22
N TRP A 16 16.69 3.47 15.20
CA TRP A 16 15.57 4.07 14.47
C TRP A 16 14.72 3.02 13.71
N ARG A 17 15.35 1.93 13.26
CA ARG A 17 14.68 0.79 12.60
C ARG A 17 13.74 0.05 13.55
N LEU A 18 14.11 -0.11 14.82
CA LEU A 18 13.23 -0.72 15.83
C LEU A 18 12.03 0.19 16.13
N ARG A 19 12.25 1.50 16.28
CA ARG A 19 11.14 2.46 16.48
C ARG A 19 10.15 2.44 15.32
N LEU A 20 10.63 2.46 14.09
CA LEU A 20 9.75 2.36 12.93
C LEU A 20 9.08 0.98 12.84
N TYR A 21 9.80 -0.11 13.12
CA TYR A 21 9.19 -1.45 13.19
C TYR A 21 8.05 -1.48 14.21
N THR A 22 8.22 -0.91 15.40
CA THR A 22 7.18 -0.84 16.42
C THR A 22 6.01 0.05 15.99
N ILE A 23 6.26 1.18 15.32
CA ILE A 23 5.17 2.04 14.82
C ILE A 23 4.38 1.37 13.69
N ILE A 24 5.07 0.63 12.81
CA ILE A 24 4.50 0.07 11.58
C ILE A 24 3.90 -1.34 11.79
N PHE A 25 4.47 -2.14 12.70
CA PHE A 25 4.06 -3.54 12.93
C PHE A 25 3.47 -3.80 14.33
N GLU A 26 3.70 -2.93 15.32
CA GLU A 26 3.15 -3.08 16.68
C GLU A 26 2.07 -2.00 16.96
N ALA A 27 0.82 -2.35 16.65
CA ALA A 27 -0.37 -1.51 16.86
C ALA A 27 -0.66 -1.18 18.34
N ASP A 28 0.05 -1.79 19.29
CA ASP A 28 -0.11 -1.52 20.73
C ASP A 28 0.36 -0.10 21.12
N THR A 29 1.13 0.58 20.27
CA THR A 29 1.56 1.96 20.53
C THR A 29 0.53 3.00 20.09
N ARG A 30 0.45 4.13 20.80
CA ARG A 30 -0.39 5.28 20.39
C ARG A 30 -0.04 5.79 18.98
N ALA A 31 1.23 5.68 18.60
CA ALA A 31 1.72 6.05 17.28
C ALA A 31 1.27 5.03 16.21
N GLY A 32 1.40 3.72 16.47
CA GLY A 32 0.92 2.67 15.57
C GLY A 32 -0.57 2.76 15.30
N ARG A 33 -1.40 2.96 16.33
CA ARG A 33 -2.86 3.14 16.13
C ARG A 33 -3.24 4.35 15.27
N ARG A 34 -2.46 5.44 15.33
CA ARG A 34 -2.69 6.63 14.49
C ARG A 34 -2.26 6.36 13.05
N PHE A 35 -1.13 5.68 12.88
CA PHE A 35 -0.64 5.25 11.57
C PHE A 35 -1.65 4.32 10.88
N ASP A 36 -2.13 3.29 11.58
CA ASP A 36 -3.12 2.35 11.03
C ASP A 36 -4.42 3.06 10.64
N ARG A 37 -4.93 3.96 11.49
CA ARG A 37 -6.13 4.76 11.17
C ARG A 37 -5.92 5.67 9.96
N ALA A 38 -4.79 6.35 9.88
CA ALA A 38 -4.46 7.19 8.73
C ALA A 38 -4.36 6.34 7.45
N LEU A 39 -3.74 5.17 7.54
CA LEU A 39 -3.60 4.25 6.41
C LEU A 39 -4.95 3.75 5.93
N ILE A 40 -5.84 3.33 6.84
CA ILE A 40 -7.23 2.96 6.52
C ILE A 40 -7.94 4.11 5.82
N ALA A 41 -7.86 5.33 6.36
CA ALA A 41 -8.51 6.50 5.76
C ALA A 41 -8.00 6.78 4.33
N ILE A 42 -6.69 6.67 4.10
CA ILE A 42 -6.07 6.85 2.79
C ILE A 42 -6.50 5.73 1.82
N ILE A 43 -6.59 4.48 2.28
CA ILE A 43 -7.10 3.36 1.48
C ILE A 43 -8.55 3.60 1.07
N LEU A 44 -9.42 3.99 2.00
CA LEU A 44 -10.83 4.27 1.71
C LEU A 44 -10.97 5.45 0.73
N ALA A 45 -10.19 6.51 0.90
CA ALA A 45 -10.16 7.63 -0.03
C ALA A 45 -9.70 7.21 -1.43
N SER A 46 -8.65 6.37 -1.51
CA SER A 46 -8.16 5.82 -2.79
C SER A 46 -9.23 4.96 -3.47
N VAL A 47 -9.97 4.13 -2.73
CA VAL A 47 -11.07 3.34 -3.27
C VAL A 47 -12.21 4.23 -3.73
N ALA A 48 -12.57 5.26 -2.96
CA ALA A 48 -13.61 6.21 -3.35
C ALA A 48 -13.27 6.91 -4.68
N VAL A 49 -12.01 7.33 -4.88
CA VAL A 49 -11.57 7.92 -6.16
C VAL A 49 -11.72 6.94 -7.32
N VAL A 50 -11.37 5.66 -7.13
CA VAL A 50 -11.57 4.62 -8.16
C VAL A 50 -13.05 4.39 -8.45
N MET A 51 -13.91 4.39 -7.43
CA MET A 51 -15.35 4.27 -7.61
C MET A 51 -15.92 5.46 -8.37
N VAL A 52 -15.45 6.68 -8.09
CA VAL A 52 -15.81 7.88 -8.84
C VAL A 52 -15.34 7.79 -10.30
N ASP A 53 -14.12 7.32 -10.54
CA ASP A 53 -13.55 7.12 -11.89
C ASP A 53 -14.30 6.04 -12.69
N SER A 54 -14.96 5.10 -12.02
CA SER A 54 -15.81 4.08 -12.70
C SER A 54 -17.05 4.67 -13.37
N VAL A 55 -17.48 5.88 -12.97
CA VAL A 55 -18.62 6.58 -13.55
C VAL A 55 -18.17 7.35 -14.78
N HIS A 56 -18.53 6.84 -15.97
CA HIS A 56 -18.06 7.37 -17.27
C HIS A 56 -18.28 8.88 -17.46
N ALA A 57 -19.41 9.41 -16.97
CA ALA A 57 -19.72 10.84 -17.07
C ALA A 57 -18.79 11.72 -16.22
N ILE A 58 -18.31 11.20 -15.09
CA ILE A 58 -17.42 11.91 -14.18
C ILE A 58 -15.97 11.75 -14.66
N SER A 59 -15.58 10.55 -15.09
CA SER A 59 -14.22 10.28 -15.55
C SER A 59 -13.84 11.15 -16.76
N LEU A 60 -14.74 11.36 -17.72
CA LEU A 60 -14.49 12.23 -18.87
C LEU A 60 -14.29 13.70 -18.45
N ARG A 61 -15.00 14.15 -17.42
CA ARG A 61 -14.98 15.56 -16.97
C ARG A 61 -13.82 15.87 -16.02
N PHE A 62 -13.43 14.90 -15.19
CA PHE A 62 -12.40 15.06 -14.15
C PHE A 62 -11.19 14.15 -14.39
N HIS A 63 -10.97 13.70 -15.63
CA HIS A 63 -9.92 12.74 -15.98
C HIS A 63 -8.55 13.11 -15.38
N HIS A 64 -8.15 14.37 -15.54
CA HIS A 64 -6.84 14.83 -15.09
C HIS A 64 -6.73 14.86 -13.55
N GLU A 65 -7.78 15.29 -12.86
CA GLU A 65 -7.84 15.35 -11.39
C GLU A 65 -7.82 13.94 -10.78
N LEU A 66 -8.60 13.01 -11.36
CA LEU A 66 -8.65 11.62 -10.92
C LEU A 66 -7.31 10.91 -11.17
N MET A 67 -6.67 11.20 -12.30
CA MET A 67 -5.31 10.72 -12.59
C MET A 67 -4.29 11.28 -11.59
N LEU A 68 -4.29 12.58 -11.31
CA LEU A 68 -3.42 13.18 -10.29
C LEU A 68 -3.63 12.55 -8.91
N ALA A 69 -4.87 12.34 -8.49
CA ALA A 69 -5.19 11.67 -7.24
C ALA A 69 -4.68 10.22 -7.21
N GLU A 70 -4.83 9.48 -8.30
CA GLU A 70 -4.29 8.12 -8.45
C GLU A 70 -2.77 8.09 -8.29
N TRP A 71 -2.06 9.03 -8.92
CA TRP A 71 -0.62 9.18 -8.79
C TRP A 71 -0.20 9.53 -7.36
N LEU A 72 -0.92 10.44 -6.71
CA LEU A 72 -0.69 10.82 -5.32
C LEU A 72 -0.84 9.60 -4.39
N PHE A 73 -1.95 8.87 -4.50
CA PHE A 73 -2.17 7.66 -3.69
C PHE A 73 -1.09 6.61 -3.96
N THR A 74 -0.73 6.39 -5.22
CA THR A 74 0.35 5.45 -5.58
C THR A 74 1.66 5.86 -4.92
N ALA A 75 2.05 7.13 -4.99
CA ALA A 75 3.26 7.62 -4.35
C ALA A 75 3.23 7.40 -2.83
N VAL A 76 2.11 7.71 -2.16
CA VAL A 76 1.94 7.49 -0.72
C VAL A 76 2.11 6.01 -0.37
N PHE A 77 1.45 5.09 -1.10
CA PHE A 77 1.57 3.66 -0.85
C PHE A 77 2.96 3.11 -1.18
N THR A 78 3.64 3.64 -2.20
CA THR A 78 5.03 3.27 -2.51
C THR A 78 5.95 3.67 -1.36
N VAL A 79 5.87 4.92 -0.89
CA VAL A 79 6.69 5.41 0.23
C VAL A 79 6.46 4.55 1.46
N GLU A 80 5.21 4.21 1.72
CA GLU A 80 4.81 3.43 2.87
C GLU A 80 5.28 1.96 2.77
N TYR A 81 5.25 1.35 1.59
CA TYR A 81 5.82 0.03 1.33
C TYR A 81 7.34 0.02 1.52
N LEU A 82 8.02 1.05 1.01
CA LEU A 82 9.46 1.21 1.20
C LEU A 82 9.81 1.43 2.67
N ALA A 83 8.99 2.19 3.41
CA ALA A 83 9.16 2.35 4.86
C ALA A 83 9.06 0.99 5.55
N ARG A 84 8.04 0.16 5.25
CA ARG A 84 7.96 -1.22 5.77
C ARG A 84 9.21 -2.03 5.44
N LEU A 85 9.65 -2.00 4.18
CA LEU A 85 10.80 -2.77 3.72
C LEU A 85 12.11 -2.36 4.42
N ALA A 86 12.33 -1.05 4.62
CA ALA A 86 13.52 -0.51 5.27
C ALA A 86 13.61 -0.86 6.78
N CYS A 87 12.44 -1.03 7.42
CA CYS A 87 12.36 -1.30 8.85
C CYS A 87 12.59 -2.77 9.21
N VAL A 88 12.30 -3.68 8.28
CA VAL A 88 12.47 -5.12 8.47
C VAL A 88 13.95 -5.52 8.29
N ARG A 89 14.46 -6.49 9.06
CA ARG A 89 15.84 -6.99 8.88
C ARG A 89 16.00 -7.89 7.65
N LYS A 90 14.96 -8.64 7.31
CA LYS A 90 14.93 -9.57 6.15
C LYS A 90 13.93 -9.08 5.10
N PRO A 91 14.27 -8.07 4.28
CA PRO A 91 13.34 -7.44 3.34
C PRO A 91 12.71 -8.44 2.37
N TRP A 92 13.50 -9.36 1.80
CA TRP A 92 13.00 -10.41 0.91
C TRP A 92 11.91 -11.28 1.52
N ARG A 93 12.01 -11.58 2.82
CA ARG A 93 11.01 -12.40 3.51
C ARG A 93 9.70 -11.63 3.74
N TYR A 94 9.77 -10.30 3.80
CA TYR A 94 8.59 -9.43 3.81
C TYR A 94 7.94 -9.39 2.42
N VAL A 95 8.72 -9.19 1.35
CA VAL A 95 8.19 -9.16 -0.03
C VAL A 95 7.40 -10.42 -0.36
N PHE A 96 7.90 -11.60 0.02
CA PHE A 96 7.21 -12.88 -0.21
C PHE A 96 6.18 -13.24 0.89
N SER A 97 5.91 -12.36 1.84
CA SER A 97 4.85 -12.57 2.83
C SER A 97 3.49 -12.19 2.25
N PHE A 98 2.41 -12.72 2.82
CA PHE A 98 1.03 -12.41 2.40
C PHE A 98 0.79 -10.89 2.29
N TYR A 99 1.19 -10.12 3.30
CA TYR A 99 1.04 -8.66 3.30
C TYR A 99 1.94 -7.96 2.29
N GLY A 100 3.20 -8.40 2.14
CA GLY A 100 4.12 -7.83 1.14
C GLY A 100 3.67 -8.11 -0.29
N VAL A 101 3.09 -9.28 -0.56
CA VAL A 101 2.49 -9.61 -1.85
C VAL A 101 1.27 -8.74 -2.12
N ILE A 102 0.37 -8.56 -1.14
CA ILE A 102 -0.79 -7.66 -1.28
C ILE A 102 -0.34 -6.22 -1.57
N ASP A 103 0.67 -5.72 -0.86
CA ASP A 103 1.24 -4.39 -1.10
C ASP A 103 1.83 -4.26 -2.50
N LEU A 104 2.55 -5.29 -2.97
CA LEU A 104 3.15 -5.29 -4.30
C LEU A 104 2.08 -5.32 -5.40
N LEU A 105 1.07 -6.20 -5.25
CA LEU A 105 -0.08 -6.29 -6.16
C LEU A 105 -0.89 -4.98 -6.17
N ALA A 106 -0.92 -4.27 -5.05
CA ALA A 106 -1.56 -2.97 -4.95
C ALA A 106 -0.79 -1.85 -5.68
N LEU A 107 0.54 -1.93 -5.80
CA LEU A 107 1.37 -0.95 -6.52
C LEU A 107 1.48 -1.27 -8.02
N LEU A 108 1.46 -2.55 -8.36
CA LEU A 108 1.62 -3.12 -9.70
C LEU A 108 0.82 -2.40 -10.81
N PRO A 109 -0.48 -2.07 -10.63
CA PRO A 109 -1.29 -1.50 -11.70
C PRO A 109 -0.77 -0.16 -12.20
N THR A 110 -0.34 0.72 -11.30
CA THR A 110 0.16 2.06 -11.68
C THR A 110 1.53 1.96 -12.35
N TYR A 111 2.41 1.07 -11.85
CA TYR A 111 3.73 0.87 -12.45
C TYR A 111 3.66 0.17 -13.81
N LEU A 112 2.73 -0.77 -14.00
CA LEU A 112 2.49 -1.38 -15.32
C LEU A 112 1.99 -0.36 -16.34
N ALA A 113 1.16 0.60 -15.93
CA ALA A 113 0.70 1.69 -16.79
C ALA A 113 1.82 2.60 -17.29
N LEU A 114 2.94 2.69 -16.57
CA LEU A 114 4.12 3.39 -17.04
C LEU A 114 4.94 2.60 -18.06
N LEU A 115 4.98 1.27 -17.91
CA LEU A 115 5.79 0.40 -18.75
C LEU A 115 5.09 0.05 -20.07
N VAL A 116 3.75 -0.02 -20.06
CA VAL A 116 2.94 -0.34 -21.25
C VAL A 116 1.78 0.66 -21.35
N PRO A 117 1.97 1.79 -22.06
CA PRO A 117 0.94 2.81 -22.23
C PRO A 117 -0.26 2.35 -23.07
N ASP A 118 -0.09 1.30 -23.90
CA ASP A 118 -0.93 1.05 -25.08
C ASP A 118 -1.90 -0.15 -24.96
N VAL A 119 -2.60 -0.36 -23.84
CA VAL A 119 -3.53 -1.49 -23.80
C VAL A 119 -4.77 -1.25 -22.95
N GLY A 120 -5.93 -1.44 -23.56
CA GLY A 120 -7.23 -1.55 -22.87
C GLY A 120 -7.26 -2.64 -21.78
N VAL A 121 -6.28 -3.55 -21.75
CA VAL A 121 -6.06 -4.54 -20.67
C VAL A 121 -5.71 -3.87 -19.34
N LEU A 122 -5.08 -2.69 -19.34
CA LEU A 122 -4.71 -2.01 -18.11
C LEU A 122 -5.89 -1.47 -17.30
N VAL A 123 -7.07 -1.32 -17.90
CA VAL A 123 -8.30 -0.92 -17.20
C VAL A 123 -8.70 -1.99 -16.18
N ASP A 124 -8.62 -3.27 -16.54
CA ASP A 124 -8.97 -4.39 -15.65
C ASP A 124 -7.95 -4.58 -14.52
N VAL A 125 -6.66 -4.33 -14.78
CA VAL A 125 -5.61 -4.46 -13.76
C VAL A 125 -5.75 -3.42 -12.64
N ARG A 126 -6.46 -2.30 -12.88
CA ARG A 126 -6.73 -1.27 -11.84
C ARG A 126 -7.56 -1.82 -10.69
N ILE A 127 -8.37 -2.86 -10.90
CA ILE A 127 -9.19 -3.45 -9.85
C ILE A 127 -8.35 -4.12 -8.76
N LEU A 128 -7.10 -4.51 -9.07
CA LEU A 128 -6.16 -5.04 -8.08
C LEU A 128 -5.86 -4.02 -6.97
N ARG A 129 -6.06 -2.73 -7.21
CA ARG A 129 -5.94 -1.69 -6.18
C ARG A 129 -7.00 -1.83 -5.09
N LEU A 130 -8.15 -2.46 -5.36
CA LEU A 130 -9.16 -2.77 -4.33
C LEU A 130 -8.61 -3.74 -3.30
N LEU A 131 -7.60 -4.56 -3.65
CA LEU A 131 -6.92 -5.44 -2.71
C LEU A 131 -6.26 -4.67 -1.55
N ARG A 132 -6.00 -3.37 -1.72
CA ARG A 132 -5.47 -2.49 -0.66
C ARG A 132 -6.36 -2.50 0.59
N VAL A 133 -7.67 -2.74 0.47
CA VAL A 133 -8.59 -2.86 1.62
C VAL A 133 -8.24 -4.03 2.53
N PHE A 134 -7.74 -5.14 1.98
CA PHE A 134 -7.39 -6.34 2.76
C PHE A 134 -6.05 -6.22 3.51
N ARG A 135 -5.38 -5.07 3.41
CA ARG A 135 -4.07 -4.85 4.01
C ARG A 135 -4.12 -4.65 5.54
N VAL A 136 -5.24 -4.14 6.05
CA VAL A 136 -5.42 -3.67 7.44
C VAL A 136 -5.56 -4.82 8.43
#